data_AF-A0AAE1LIA4-F1
#
_entry.id   AF-A0AAE1LIA4-F1
#
_cell.length_a   1.000
_cell.length_b   1.000
_cell.length_c   1.000
_cell.angle_alpha   90.00
_cell.angle_beta   90.00
_cell.angle_gamma   90.00
#
_symmetry.space_group_name_H-M   'P 1'
#
loop_
_entity.id
_entity.type
_entity.pdbx_description
1 polymer ?
#
loop_
_entity_poly.entity_id
_entity_poly.type
_entity_poly.pdbx_seq_one_letter_code
_entity_poly.pdbx_strand_id
1 'polypeptide(L)' 'LVKRVILESGSAVHSFAYNEDNFDVATELATRLTNATVHSRDEMGRLFMELPGLQILTAAVAIAAERLNALGKR' A
#
# COMPACT_ATOMS: atom_id res chain seq x y z
N LEU A 1 -19.19 20.21 -11.37
CA LEU A 1 -17.70 20.14 -11.45
C LEU A 1 -17.08 21.36 -10.79
N VAL A 2 -15.86 21.24 -10.27
CA VAL A 2 -15.17 22.24 -9.45
C VAL A 2 -14.71 23.45 -10.30
N LYS A 3 -14.82 24.68 -9.76
CA LYS A 3 -14.48 25.94 -10.48
C LYS A 3 -13.04 26.42 -10.28
N ARG A 4 -12.41 26.14 -9.12
CA ARG A 4 -11.03 26.48 -8.79
C ARG A 4 -10.45 25.46 -7.80
N VAL A 5 -9.17 25.16 -7.91
CA VAL A 5 -8.39 24.28 -7.01
C VAL A 5 -7.03 24.92 -6.77
N ILE A 6 -6.56 24.87 -5.51
CA ILE A 6 -5.20 25.22 -5.11
C ILE A 6 -4.55 23.93 -4.62
N LEU A 7 -3.33 23.67 -5.07
CA LEU A 7 -2.53 22.50 -4.68
C LEU A 7 -1.31 22.99 -3.89
N GLU A 8 -1.21 22.61 -2.62
CA GLU A 8 -0.10 22.98 -1.75
C GLU A 8 0.73 21.74 -1.42
N SER A 9 2.05 21.84 -1.61
CA SER A 9 3.03 20.79 -1.28
C SER A 9 2.87 19.45 -1.99
N GLY A 10 2.07 19.37 -3.06
CA GLY A 10 1.93 18.15 -3.87
C GLY A 10 0.86 18.23 -4.96
N SER A 11 1.02 17.40 -5.98
CA SER A 11 0.06 17.23 -7.07
C SER A 11 0.15 15.80 -7.62
N ALA A 12 -0.84 15.37 -8.41
CA ALA A 12 -0.89 14.02 -8.97
C ALA A 12 0.29 13.63 -9.88
N VAL A 13 1.08 14.60 -10.34
CA VAL A 13 2.28 14.33 -11.17
C VAL A 13 3.53 14.04 -10.35
N HIS A 14 3.48 14.17 -9.01
CA HIS A 14 4.61 13.82 -8.17
C HIS A 14 4.76 12.31 -8.06
N SER A 15 6.01 11.83 -8.02
CA SER A 15 6.33 10.39 -7.96
C SER A 15 5.74 9.69 -6.73
N PHE A 16 5.53 10.39 -5.62
CA PHE A 16 4.88 9.82 -4.43
C PHE A 16 3.36 9.73 -4.53
N ALA A 17 2.74 10.43 -5.50
CA ALA A 17 1.29 10.51 -5.64
C ALA A 17 0.72 9.34 -6.45
N TYR A 18 1.58 8.59 -7.16
CA TYR A 18 1.21 7.45 -7.96
C TYR A 18 2.15 6.28 -7.66
N ASN A 19 1.61 5.07 -7.65
CA ASN A 19 2.37 3.84 -7.49
C ASN A 19 2.00 2.91 -8.63
N GLU A 20 2.99 2.56 -9.47
CA GLU A 20 2.81 1.70 -10.65
C GLU A 20 2.44 0.26 -10.23
N ASP A 21 2.98 -0.20 -9.10
CA ASP A 21 2.95 -1.61 -8.70
C ASP A 21 1.97 -1.86 -7.53
N ASN A 22 0.79 -1.23 -7.57
CA ASN A 22 -0.23 -1.40 -6.51
C ASN A 22 -0.60 -2.87 -6.27
N PHE A 23 -0.54 -3.71 -7.30
CA PHE A 23 -0.86 -5.13 -7.18
C PHE A 23 0.22 -5.91 -6.42
N ASP A 24 1.50 -5.58 -6.63
CA ASP A 24 2.60 -6.22 -5.93
C ASP A 24 2.61 -5.82 -4.46
N VAL A 25 2.34 -4.55 -4.18
CA VAL A 25 2.17 -4.07 -2.79
C VAL A 25 0.99 -4.77 -2.11
N ALA A 26 -0.15 -4.92 -2.79
CA ALA A 26 -1.29 -5.66 -2.27
C ALA A 26 -0.93 -7.13 -2.00
N THR A 27 -0.19 -7.77 -2.91
CA THR A 27 0.23 -9.17 -2.78
C THR A 27 1.18 -9.36 -1.61
N GLU A 28 2.16 -8.47 -1.43
CA GLU A 28 3.08 -8.49 -0.29
C GLU A 28 2.34 -8.29 1.04
N LEU A 29 1.41 -7.33 1.07
CA LEU A 29 0.58 -7.06 2.25
C LEU A 29 -0.30 -8.26 2.61
N ALA A 30 -0.96 -8.87 1.62
CA ALA A 30 -1.77 -10.06 1.82
C ALA A 30 -0.92 -11.22 2.33
N THR A 31 0.27 -11.43 1.77
CA THR A 31 1.22 -12.47 2.20
C THR A 31 1.66 -12.25 3.64
N ARG A 32 1.92 -11.00 4.06
CA ARG A 32 2.28 -10.67 5.44
C ARG A 32 1.15 -10.94 6.42
N LEU A 33 -0.10 -10.64 6.03
CA LEU A 33 -1.27 -10.79 6.89
C LEU A 33 -1.69 -12.25 7.08
N THR A 34 -1.50 -13.09 6.06
CA THR A 34 -1.91 -14.50 6.10
C THR A 34 -0.77 -15.46 6.41
N ASN A 35 0.49 -15.00 6.32
CA ASN A 35 1.69 -15.85 6.27
C ASN A 35 1.63 -16.93 5.17
N ALA A 36 0.83 -16.71 4.12
CA ALA A 36 0.62 -17.63 3.02
C ALA A 36 0.66 -16.88 1.68
N THR A 37 1.05 -17.57 0.61
CA THR A 37 1.06 -16.94 -0.73
C THR A 37 -0.38 -16.77 -1.22
N VAL A 38 -0.75 -15.53 -1.53
CA VAL A 38 -2.05 -15.19 -2.10
C VAL A 38 -1.87 -14.89 -3.58
N HIS A 39 -2.67 -15.53 -4.44
CA HIS A 39 -2.43 -15.51 -5.88
C HIS A 39 -3.49 -14.77 -6.69
N SER A 40 -4.68 -14.51 -6.11
CA SER A 40 -5.76 -13.86 -6.84
C SER A 40 -6.18 -12.52 -6.24
N ARG A 41 -6.60 -11.60 -7.13
CA ARG A 41 -7.16 -10.30 -6.76
C ARG A 41 -8.38 -10.44 -5.86
N ASP A 42 -9.23 -11.43 -6.12
CA ASP A 42 -10.49 -11.63 -5.41
C ASP A 42 -10.27 -12.19 -3.99
N GLU A 43 -9.24 -13.03 -3.80
CA GLU A 43 -8.83 -13.46 -2.46
C GLU A 43 -8.26 -12.29 -1.64
N MET A 44 -7.39 -11.47 -2.24
CA MET A 44 -6.88 -10.27 -1.58
C MET A 44 -8.01 -9.29 -1.22
N GLY A 45 -8.94 -9.08 -2.15
CA GLY A 45 -10.10 -8.21 -1.93
C GLY A 45 -10.96 -8.67 -0.75
N ARG A 46 -11.26 -9.97 -0.67
CA ARG A 46 -11.99 -10.55 0.47
C ARG A 46 -11.22 -10.40 1.78
N LEU A 47 -9.94 -10.75 1.77
CA LEU A 47 -9.07 -10.63 2.94
C LEU A 47 -9.06 -9.21 3.52
N PHE A 48 -8.88 -8.19 2.68
CA PHE A 48 -8.81 -6.79 3.14
C PHE A 48 -10.16 -6.25 3.60
N MET A 49 -11.27 -6.80 3.12
CA MET A 49 -12.61 -6.42 3.57
C MET A 49 -13.00 -7.10 4.89
N GLU A 50 -12.42 -8.27 5.19
CA GLU A 50 -12.75 -9.07 6.38
C GLU A 50 -11.85 -8.75 7.59
N LEU A 51 -10.62 -8.29 7.35
CA LEU A 51 -9.68 -7.97 8.42
C LEU A 51 -9.93 -6.60 9.06
N PRO A 52 -9.66 -6.44 10.37
CA PRO A 52 -9.71 -5.14 11.03
C PRO A 52 -8.72 -4.15 10.40
N GLY A 53 -9.16 -2.93 10.10
CA GLY A 53 -8.33 -1.91 9.46
C GLY A 53 -7.04 -1.59 10.22
N LEU A 54 -7.03 -1.71 11.55
CA LEU A 54 -5.83 -1.55 12.36
C LEU A 54 -4.76 -2.60 12.03
N GLN A 55 -5.14 -3.86 11.81
CA GLN A 55 -4.19 -4.93 11.46
C GLN A 55 -3.56 -4.68 10.09
N ILE A 56 -4.38 -4.26 9.12
CA ILE A 56 -3.93 -3.89 7.77
C ILE A 56 -2.93 -2.73 7.85
N LEU A 57 -3.26 -1.68 8.61
CA LEU A 57 -2.38 -0.53 8.80
C LEU A 57 -1.06 -0.91 9.47
N THR A 58 -1.09 -1.71 10.54
CA THR A 58 0.12 -2.16 11.22
C THR A 58 1.05 -2.93 10.29
N ALA A 59 0.49 -3.85 9.48
CA ALA A 59 1.28 -4.61 8.50
C ALA A 59 1.87 -3.69 7.41
N ALA A 60 1.10 -2.75 6.89
CA ALA A 60 1.56 -1.81 5.86
C ALA A 60 2.69 -0.90 6.36
N VAL A 61 2.59 -0.38 7.60
CA VAL A 61 3.64 0.44 8.21
C VAL A 61 4.93 -0.38 8.42
N ALA A 62 4.80 -1.64 8.85
CA ALA A 62 5.96 -2.51 9.00
C ALA A 62 6.70 -2.72 7.67
N ILE A 63 5.98 -3.03 6.59
CA ILE A 63 6.54 -3.16 5.23
C ILE A 63 7.24 -1.86 4.80
N ALA A 64 6.60 -0.71 5.00
CA ALA A 64 7.19 0.58 4.65
C ALA A 64 8.48 0.87 5.44
N ALA A 65 8.49 0.58 6.75
CA ALA A 65 9.67 0.74 7.59
C ALA A 65 10.83 -0.18 7.18
N GLU A 66 10.54 -1.44 6.82
CA GLU A 66 11.54 -2.39 6.31
C GLU A 66 12.17 -1.90 5.01
N ARG A 67 11.36 -1.39 4.07
CA ARG A 67 11.84 -0.82 2.80
C ARG A 67 12.69 0.43 3.03
N LEU A 68 12.27 1.33 3.92
CA LEU A 68 13.04 2.52 4.26
C LEU A 68 14.41 2.16 4.87
N ASN A 69 14.43 1.18 5.76
CA ASN A 69 15.67 0.67 6.36
C ASN A 69 16.59 0.01 5.33
N ALA A 70 16.04 -0.68 4.32
CA ALA A 70 16.82 -1.27 3.25
C ALA A 70 17.47 -0.23 2.33
N LEU A 71 16.81 0.93 2.12
CA LEU A 71 17.36 2.05 1.35
C LEU A 71 18.48 2.77 2.10
N GLY A 72 18.38 2.91 3.42
CA GLY A 72 19.41 3.57 4.24
C GLY A 72 20.68 2.75 4.50
N LYS A 73 20.69 1.47 4.13
CA LYS A 73 21.86 0.56 4.24
C LYS A 73 22.67 0.45 2.94
N ARG A 74 22.33 1.22 1.91
CA ARG A 74 23.02 1.27 0.62
C ARG A 74 23.94 2.48 0.52
#